data_AF-A0A1G0RW17-F1
#
_entry.id   AF-A0A1G0RW17-F1
#
_cell.length_a   1.000
_cell.length_b   1.000
_cell.length_c   1.000
_cell.angle_alpha   90.00
_cell.angle_beta   90.00
_cell.angle_gamma   90.00
#
_symmetry.space_group_name_H-M   'P 1'
#
loop_
_entity.id
_entity.type
_entity.pdbx_description
1 polymer ?
#
loop_
_entity_poly.entity_id
_entity_poly.type
_entity_poly.pdbx_seq_one_letter_code
_entity_poly.pdbx_strand_id
1 'polypeptide(L)'
;MNNYIINNKTKYLFVLFLYFAANAFSQSERYTKGAENGYTWIRMEDPNQFYSTSKESYLSSILERFRLTGERYPETESLGCREDIEKLFSQGMSDEISLEDIVNEIDKFYSISDNMIIPIIFAYCHSVKKFAGASIEELNDYKKQILLFCNQ
;
A
#
# COMPACT_ATOMS: atom_id res chain seq x y z
N MET A 1 19.85 18.93 -48.19
CA MET A 1 20.00 18.59 -46.76
C MET A 1 19.72 19.84 -45.95
N ASN A 2 18.53 19.95 -45.32
CA ASN A 2 18.19 21.10 -44.48
C ASN A 2 18.77 20.89 -43.08
N ASN A 3 19.80 21.67 -42.74
CA ASN A 3 20.31 21.77 -41.38
C ASN A 3 19.40 22.71 -40.58
N TYR A 4 18.57 22.15 -39.70
CA TYR A 4 17.79 22.95 -38.76
C TYR A 4 18.72 23.51 -37.67
N ILE A 5 18.96 24.82 -37.71
CA ILE A 5 19.63 25.54 -36.62
C ILE A 5 18.61 25.69 -35.48
N ILE A 6 18.73 24.83 -34.46
CA ILE A 6 17.88 24.90 -33.27
C ILE A 6 18.33 26.10 -32.42
N ASN A 7 17.50 27.15 -32.39
CA ASN A 7 17.72 28.36 -31.60
C ASN A 7 17.78 28.04 -30.09
N ASN A 8 18.64 28.74 -29.34
CA ASN A 8 18.81 28.52 -27.89
C ASN A 8 17.49 28.63 -27.12
N LYS A 9 16.58 29.54 -27.51
CA LYS A 9 15.23 29.64 -26.91
C LYS A 9 14.41 28.35 -27.06
N THR A 10 14.53 27.67 -28.20
CA THR A 10 13.86 26.39 -28.47
C THR A 10 14.44 25.27 -27.61
N LYS A 11 15.76 25.30 -27.33
CA LYS A 11 16.40 24.36 -26.40
C LYS A 11 15.89 24.54 -24.96
N TYR A 12 15.79 25.78 -24.48
CA TYR A 12 15.26 26.07 -23.13
C TYR A 12 13.80 25.63 -22.97
N LEU A 13 12.95 25.89 -23.97
CA LEU A 13 11.56 25.43 -23.98
C LEU A 13 11.45 23.91 -23.97
N PHE A 14 12.33 23.21 -24.71
CA PHE A 14 12.36 21.76 -24.72
C PHE A 14 12.78 21.16 -23.38
N VAL A 15 13.79 21.76 -22.70
CA VAL A 15 14.21 21.36 -21.35
C VAL A 15 13.10 21.57 -20.33
N LEU A 16 12.40 22.71 -20.39
CA LEU A 16 11.23 22.97 -19.55
C LEU A 16 10.12 21.94 -19.80
N PHE A 17 9.83 21.62 -21.05
CA PHE A 17 8.82 20.63 -21.40
C PHE A 17 9.18 19.22 -20.89
N LEU A 18 10.45 18.80 -21.04
CA LEU A 18 10.94 17.54 -20.47
C LEU A 18 10.84 17.52 -18.94
N TYR A 19 11.14 18.64 -18.29
CA TYR A 19 11.00 18.78 -16.84
C TYR A 19 9.53 18.64 -16.40
N PHE A 20 8.59 19.30 -17.08
CA PHE A 20 7.16 19.16 -16.78
C PHE A 20 6.62 17.76 -17.09
N ALA A 21 7.05 17.14 -18.20
CA ALA A 21 6.67 15.78 -18.55
C ALA A 21 7.16 14.78 -17.50
N ALA A 22 8.42 14.87 -17.07
CA ALA A 22 8.98 14.00 -16.03
C ALA A 22 8.20 14.09 -14.70
N ASN A 23 7.72 15.28 -14.33
CA ASN A 23 6.92 15.46 -13.12
C ASN A 23 5.46 14.99 -13.30
N ALA A 24 4.88 15.10 -14.50
CA ALA A 24 3.51 14.63 -14.76
C ALA A 24 3.38 13.10 -14.68
N PHE A 25 4.41 12.36 -15.08
CA PHE A 25 4.47 10.90 -14.96
C PHE A 25 4.86 10.40 -13.55
N SER A 26 5.23 11.31 -12.64
CA SER A 26 5.65 10.97 -11.27
C SER A 26 4.51 11.02 -10.25
N GLN A 27 3.24 11.15 -10.67
CA GLN A 27 2.13 11.09 -9.71
C GLN A 27 2.11 9.70 -9.08
N SER A 28 2.32 9.67 -7.76
CA SER A 28 2.28 8.45 -6.97
C SER A 28 0.95 7.72 -7.21
N GLU A 29 1.01 6.52 -7.78
CA GLU A 29 -0.20 5.76 -8.11
C GLU A 29 -0.97 5.43 -6.83
N ARG A 30 -2.19 5.96 -6.71
CA ARG A 30 -3.10 5.68 -5.58
C ARG A 30 -3.40 4.19 -5.43
N TYR A 31 -3.40 3.48 -6.55
CA TYR A 31 -3.83 2.08 -6.63
C TYR A 31 -2.70 1.20 -7.15
N THR A 32 -2.62 -0.01 -6.63
CA THR A 32 -1.84 -1.09 -7.20
C THR A 32 -2.75 -2.28 -7.39
N LYS A 33 -2.80 -2.82 -8.61
CA LYS A 33 -3.71 -3.93 -8.98
C LYS A 33 -5.18 -3.65 -8.62
N GLY A 34 -5.61 -2.39 -8.72
CA GLY A 34 -6.99 -1.97 -8.41
C GLY A 34 -7.31 -1.76 -6.93
N ALA A 35 -6.35 -1.99 -6.02
CA ALA A 35 -6.50 -1.76 -4.59
C ALA A 35 -5.68 -0.55 -4.12
N GLU A 36 -6.18 0.19 -3.13
CA GLU A 36 -5.47 1.33 -2.54
C GLU A 36 -4.21 0.87 -1.82
N ASN A 37 -3.11 1.61 -2.00
CA ASN A 37 -1.78 1.27 -1.50
C ASN A 37 -1.25 2.30 -0.48
N GLY A 38 0.03 2.19 -0.13
CA GLY A 38 0.69 3.06 0.85
C GLY A 38 0.60 4.55 0.52
N TYR A 39 0.57 4.93 -0.76
CA TYR A 39 0.41 6.35 -1.15
C TYR A 39 -0.96 6.91 -0.75
N THR A 40 -1.98 6.06 -0.72
CA THR A 40 -3.30 6.42 -0.18
C THR A 40 -3.22 6.53 1.34
N TRP A 41 -2.61 5.53 1.98
CA TRP A 41 -2.50 5.44 3.44
C TRP A 41 -1.85 6.68 4.06
N ILE A 42 -0.71 7.13 3.54
CA ILE A 42 0.00 8.31 4.09
C ILE A 42 -0.77 9.63 3.88
N ARG A 43 -1.66 9.68 2.87
CA ARG A 43 -2.46 10.88 2.58
C ARG A 43 -3.68 11.00 3.48
N MET A 44 -4.06 9.94 4.20
CA MET A 44 -5.19 9.97 5.13
C MET A 44 -4.91 10.86 6.35
N GLU A 45 -3.64 11.18 6.63
CA GLU A 45 -3.23 12.10 7.70
C GLU A 45 -3.09 13.55 7.23
N ASP A 46 -3.22 13.83 5.92
CA ASP A 46 -3.11 15.20 5.42
C ASP A 46 -4.38 15.98 5.79
N PRO A 47 -4.30 16.98 6.69
CA PRO A 47 -5.46 17.75 7.11
C PRO A 47 -6.06 18.60 5.97
N ASN A 48 -5.34 18.73 4.85
CA ASN A 48 -5.80 19.44 3.66
C ASN A 48 -6.44 18.53 2.61
N GLN A 49 -6.48 17.21 2.81
CA GLN A 49 -7.11 16.26 1.89
C GLN A 49 -8.47 15.75 2.39
N PHE A 50 -9.35 15.47 1.43
CA PHE A 50 -10.77 15.13 1.58
C PHE A 50 -11.06 13.76 2.24
N TYR A 51 -10.09 13.12 2.91
CA TYR A 51 -10.38 11.90 3.65
C TYR A 51 -10.99 12.25 4.99
N SER A 52 -12.32 12.17 5.08
CA SER A 52 -13.08 12.41 6.31
C SER A 52 -13.00 11.23 7.30
N THR A 53 -12.13 10.25 7.04
CA THR A 53 -12.05 8.99 7.79
C THR A 53 -10.63 8.77 8.27
N SER A 54 -10.49 8.52 9.57
CA SER A 54 -9.22 8.11 10.17
C SER A 54 -8.74 6.78 9.58
N LYS A 55 -7.44 6.45 9.73
CA LYS A 55 -6.86 5.17 9.29
C LYS A 55 -7.62 3.97 9.89
N GLU A 56 -8.04 4.07 11.15
CA GLU A 56 -8.86 3.07 11.84
C GLU A 56 -10.23 2.92 11.18
N SER A 57 -10.90 4.04 10.87
CA SER A 57 -12.22 4.04 10.25
C SER A 57 -12.16 3.44 8.84
N TYR A 58 -11.11 3.80 8.10
CA TYR A 58 -10.86 3.27 6.77
C TYR A 58 -10.57 1.77 6.82
N LEU A 59 -9.65 1.33 7.68
CA LEU A 59 -9.33 -0.09 7.85
C LEU A 59 -10.56 -0.90 8.28
N SER A 60 -11.34 -0.39 9.24
CA SER A 60 -12.62 -1.00 9.65
C SER A 60 -13.58 -1.19 8.47
N SER A 61 -13.69 -0.17 7.60
CA SER A 61 -14.58 -0.23 6.44
C SER A 61 -14.15 -1.26 5.40
N ILE A 62 -12.83 -1.47 5.22
CA ILE A 62 -12.29 -2.51 4.36
C ILE A 62 -12.61 -3.89 4.93
N LEU A 63 -12.31 -4.10 6.22
CA LEU A 63 -12.51 -5.38 6.87
C LEU A 63 -13.99 -5.78 6.91
N GLU A 64 -14.88 -4.81 7.17
CA GLU A 64 -16.32 -5.03 7.14
C GLU A 64 -16.81 -5.34 5.72
N ARG A 65 -16.30 -4.65 4.70
CA ARG A 65 -16.61 -4.98 3.31
C ARG A 65 -16.22 -6.42 3.00
N PHE A 66 -15.01 -6.85 3.35
CA PHE A 66 -14.59 -8.23 3.13
C PHE A 66 -15.48 -9.25 3.85
N ARG A 67 -15.91 -8.93 5.07
CA ARG A 67 -16.83 -9.77 5.84
C ARG A 67 -18.20 -9.87 5.17
N LEU A 68 -18.71 -8.78 4.61
CA LEU A 68 -20.06 -8.69 4.05
C LEU A 68 -20.17 -9.17 2.59
N THR A 69 -19.21 -8.80 1.76
CA THR A 69 -19.24 -9.07 0.31
C THR A 69 -18.55 -10.38 -0.05
N GLY A 70 -17.71 -10.92 0.84
CA GLY A 70 -16.83 -12.03 0.52
C GLY A 70 -15.83 -11.70 -0.60
N GLU A 71 -15.67 -10.42 -0.95
CA GLU A 71 -14.74 -9.98 -2.00
C GLU A 71 -13.33 -10.42 -1.63
N ARG A 72 -12.81 -11.42 -2.35
CA ARG A 72 -11.43 -11.90 -2.19
C ARG A 72 -10.51 -10.98 -2.99
N TYR A 73 -10.24 -9.79 -2.48
CA TYR A 73 -9.31 -8.86 -3.13
C TYR A 73 -7.90 -9.00 -2.52
N PRO A 74 -6.86 -9.26 -3.32
CA PRO A 74 -6.80 -10.03 -4.57
C PRO A 74 -6.76 -11.55 -4.30
N GLU A 75 -7.30 -12.31 -5.24
CA GLU A 75 -7.48 -13.76 -5.29
C GLU A 75 -6.17 -14.58 -5.27
N THR A 76 -5.38 -14.42 -4.23
CA THR A 76 -4.27 -15.33 -3.93
C THR A 76 -4.51 -15.84 -2.53
N GLU A 77 -5.09 -17.03 -2.41
CA GLU A 77 -5.28 -17.69 -1.10
C GLU A 77 -3.96 -17.72 -0.31
N SER A 78 -2.82 -17.80 -1.02
CA SER A 78 -1.47 -17.76 -0.45
C SER A 78 -1.03 -16.41 0.13
N LEU A 79 -1.58 -15.28 -0.34
CA LEU A 79 -1.20 -13.95 0.18
C LEU A 79 -2.17 -13.42 1.24
N GLY A 80 -3.22 -14.17 1.57
CA GLY A 80 -4.11 -13.85 2.67
C GLY A 80 -3.49 -14.11 4.05
N CYS A 81 -4.25 -13.74 5.08
CA CYS A 81 -3.90 -13.94 6.48
C CYS A 81 -5.03 -14.61 7.28
N ARG A 82 -5.96 -15.30 6.61
CA ARG A 82 -7.11 -15.94 7.28
C ARG A 82 -6.67 -16.91 8.37
N GLU A 83 -5.70 -17.76 8.09
CA GLU A 83 -5.17 -18.74 9.05
C GLU A 83 -4.50 -18.05 10.24
N ASP A 84 -3.82 -16.92 10.01
CA ASP A 84 -3.20 -16.12 11.07
C ASP A 84 -4.24 -15.45 11.95
N ILE A 85 -5.33 -14.95 11.36
CA ILE A 85 -6.49 -14.41 12.09
C ILE A 85 -7.11 -15.52 12.95
N GLU A 86 -7.38 -16.69 12.38
CA GLU A 86 -7.93 -17.84 13.11
C GLU A 86 -7.01 -18.27 14.26
N LYS A 87 -5.69 -18.25 14.04
CA LYS A 87 -4.68 -18.51 15.08
C LYS A 87 -4.79 -17.50 16.23
N LEU A 88 -4.82 -16.20 15.93
CA LEU A 88 -4.94 -15.14 16.95
C LEU A 88 -6.21 -15.30 17.80
N PHE A 89 -7.36 -15.61 17.17
CA PHE A 89 -8.60 -15.90 17.88
C PHE A 89 -8.48 -17.14 18.76
N SER A 90 -7.92 -18.23 18.24
CA SER A 90 -7.79 -19.49 18.99
C SER A 90 -6.87 -19.39 20.21
N GLN A 91 -5.92 -18.45 20.18
CA GLN A 91 -4.96 -18.18 21.26
C GLN A 91 -5.45 -17.14 22.27
N GLY A 92 -6.65 -16.57 22.08
CA GLY A 92 -7.19 -15.50 22.93
C GLY A 92 -6.49 -14.15 22.76
N MET A 93 -5.61 -14.02 21.77
CA MET A 93 -4.85 -12.80 21.51
C MET A 93 -5.66 -11.73 20.75
N SER A 94 -6.83 -12.09 20.22
CA SER A 94 -7.71 -11.15 19.50
C SER A 94 -8.16 -9.97 20.37
N ASP A 95 -8.30 -10.19 21.67
CA ASP A 95 -8.78 -9.17 22.62
C ASP A 95 -7.63 -8.28 23.13
N GLU A 96 -6.39 -8.69 22.88
CA GLU A 96 -5.17 -7.96 23.26
C GLU A 96 -4.66 -7.02 22.15
N ILE A 97 -5.03 -7.29 20.89
CA ILE A 97 -4.59 -6.52 19.73
C ILE A 97 -5.68 -5.53 19.35
N SER A 98 -5.42 -4.25 19.60
CA SER A 98 -6.35 -3.19 19.20
C SER A 98 -6.21 -2.86 17.71
N LEU A 99 -7.23 -2.22 17.15
CA LEU A 99 -7.16 -1.69 15.78
C LEU A 99 -6.06 -0.61 15.64
N GLU A 100 -5.80 0.14 16.71
CA GLU A 100 -4.71 1.12 16.78
C GLU A 100 -3.33 0.43 16.66
N ASP A 101 -3.15 -0.74 17.29
CA ASP A 101 -1.91 -1.52 17.16
C ASP A 101 -1.66 -1.96 15.72
N ILE A 102 -2.72 -2.39 15.01
CA ILE A 102 -2.63 -2.73 13.59
C ILE A 102 -2.28 -1.50 12.76
N VAL A 103 -2.93 -0.35 12.99
CA VAL A 103 -2.65 0.90 12.28
C VAL A 103 -1.19 1.32 12.47
N ASN A 104 -0.69 1.27 13.70
CA ASN A 104 0.70 1.59 14.03
C ASN A 104 1.70 0.65 13.33
N GLU A 105 1.38 -0.63 13.16
CA GLU A 105 2.22 -1.55 12.40
C GLU A 105 2.17 -1.31 10.89
N ILE A 106 1.02 -0.92 10.34
CA ILE A 106 0.90 -0.52 8.94
C ILE A 106 1.68 0.79 8.68
N ASP A 107 1.69 1.72 9.63
CA ASP A 107 2.52 2.93 9.56
C ASP A 107 4.01 2.61 9.51
N LYS A 108 4.47 1.70 10.37
CA LYS A 108 5.85 1.20 10.32
C LYS A 108 6.13 0.51 8.99
N PHE A 109 5.18 -0.27 8.48
CA PHE A 109 5.33 -0.94 7.19
C PHE A 109 5.53 0.07 6.05
N TYR A 110 4.73 1.14 5.99
CA TYR A 110 4.85 2.18 4.96
C TYR A 110 5.92 3.24 5.22
N SER A 111 6.62 3.19 6.37
CA SER A 111 7.82 3.99 6.58
C SER A 111 8.97 3.63 5.63
N ILE A 112 8.89 2.46 4.97
CA ILE A 112 9.82 1.99 3.94
C ILE A 112 9.25 2.35 2.56
N SER A 113 9.98 3.16 1.80
CA SER A 113 9.54 3.67 0.48
C SER A 113 9.13 2.56 -0.50
N ASP A 114 9.86 1.45 -0.50
CA ASP A 114 9.62 0.35 -1.43
C ASP A 114 8.30 -0.38 -1.14
N ASN A 115 7.77 -0.20 0.06
CA ASN A 115 6.48 -0.78 0.44
C ASN A 115 5.30 0.06 -0.04
N MET A 116 5.50 1.28 -0.53
CA MET A 116 4.40 2.19 -0.88
C MET A 116 3.49 1.68 -2.00
N ILE A 117 4.02 0.85 -2.89
CA ILE A 117 3.25 0.20 -3.94
C ILE A 117 2.39 -0.97 -3.43
N ILE A 118 2.61 -1.43 -2.20
CA ILE A 118 1.89 -2.60 -1.68
C ILE A 118 0.48 -2.17 -1.27
N PRO A 119 -0.58 -2.84 -1.74
CA PRO A 119 -1.95 -2.64 -1.27
C PRO A 119 -2.10 -2.71 0.25
N ILE A 120 -2.96 -1.86 0.81
CA ILE A 120 -3.18 -1.73 2.27
C ILE A 120 -3.61 -3.05 2.90
N ILE A 121 -4.37 -3.87 2.19
CA ILE A 121 -4.80 -5.19 2.68
C ILE A 121 -3.62 -6.16 2.90
N PHE A 122 -2.57 -6.07 2.08
CA PHE A 122 -1.39 -6.91 2.26
C PHE A 122 -0.48 -6.38 3.38
N ALA A 123 -0.42 -5.06 3.58
CA ALA A 123 0.21 -4.48 4.77
C ALA A 123 -0.52 -4.89 6.06
N TYR A 124 -1.85 -4.93 6.02
CA TYR A 124 -2.67 -5.49 7.10
C TYR A 124 -2.31 -6.96 7.35
N CYS A 125 -2.30 -7.80 6.32
CA CYS A 125 -1.97 -9.22 6.50
C CYS A 125 -0.53 -9.47 6.96
N HIS A 126 0.42 -8.64 6.54
CA HIS A 126 1.79 -8.66 7.09
C HIS A 126 1.77 -8.37 8.60
N SER A 127 0.99 -7.38 9.02
CA SER A 127 0.83 -7.01 10.43
C SER A 127 0.19 -8.13 11.24
N VAL A 128 -0.90 -8.73 10.73
CA VAL A 128 -1.56 -9.89 11.36
C VAL A 128 -0.59 -11.07 11.52
N LYS A 129 0.17 -11.42 10.47
CA LYS A 129 1.19 -12.48 10.53
C LYS A 129 2.23 -12.21 11.62
N LYS A 130 2.68 -10.97 11.73
CA LYS A 130 3.61 -10.55 12.79
C LYS A 130 3.02 -10.75 14.17
N PHE A 131 1.78 -10.30 14.41
CA PHE A 131 1.11 -10.52 15.68
C PHE A 131 0.84 -11.99 15.99
N ALA A 132 0.56 -12.80 14.96
CA ALA A 132 0.42 -14.25 15.06
C ALA A 132 1.75 -14.97 15.35
N GLY A 133 2.86 -14.25 15.51
CA GLY A 133 4.16 -14.78 15.88
C GLY A 133 5.01 -15.29 14.72
N ALA A 134 4.76 -14.82 13.49
CA ALA A 134 5.63 -15.11 12.36
C ALA A 134 7.05 -14.57 12.61
N SER A 135 8.05 -15.37 12.25
CA SER A 135 9.46 -14.99 12.26
C SER A 135 9.76 -13.87 11.27
N ILE A 136 10.90 -13.20 11.46
CA ILE A 136 11.35 -12.15 10.55
C ILE A 136 11.62 -12.71 9.14
N GLU A 137 12.08 -13.96 9.06
CA GLU A 137 12.29 -14.69 7.81
C GLU A 137 10.97 -14.91 7.07
N GLU A 138 9.93 -15.38 7.76
CA GLU A 138 8.59 -15.59 7.18
C GLU A 138 7.95 -14.27 6.71
N LEU A 139 8.10 -13.21 7.50
CA LEU A 139 7.59 -11.87 7.14
C LEU A 139 8.30 -11.32 5.89
N ASN A 140 9.62 -11.51 5.80
CA ASN A 140 10.39 -11.08 4.63
C ASN A 140 10.05 -11.89 3.38
N ASP A 141 9.85 -13.21 3.51
CA ASP A 141 9.42 -14.05 2.39
C ASP A 141 8.02 -13.65 1.92
N TYR A 142 7.08 -13.47 2.84
CA TYR A 142 5.74 -12.99 2.54
C TYR A 142 5.77 -11.64 1.81
N LYS A 143 6.54 -10.66 2.30
CA LYS A 143 6.74 -9.36 1.64
C LYS A 143 7.29 -9.51 0.22
N LYS A 144 8.25 -10.42 0.01
CA LYS A 144 8.80 -10.71 -1.32
C LYS A 144 7.73 -11.26 -2.26
N GLN A 145 6.87 -12.18 -1.78
CA GLN A 145 5.77 -12.70 -2.57
C GLN A 145 4.76 -11.60 -2.95
N ILE A 146 4.42 -10.70 -2.02
CA ILE A 146 3.54 -9.56 -2.29
C ILE A 146 4.16 -8.63 -3.35
N LEU A 147 5.43 -8.30 -3.22
CA LEU A 147 6.13 -7.45 -4.19
C LEU A 147 6.17 -8.09 -5.58
N LEU A 148 6.37 -9.41 -5.67
CA LEU A 148 6.29 -10.13 -6.93
C LEU A 148 4.89 -10.03 -7.54
N PHE A 149 3.84 -10.19 -6.73
CA PHE A 149 2.45 -10.02 -7.18
C PHE A 149 2.17 -8.59 -7.66
N CYS A 150 2.67 -7.58 -6.96
CA CYS A 150 2.43 -6.16 -7.31
C CYS A 150 3.13 -5.74 -8.60
N ASN A 151 4.28 -6.35 -8.92
CA ASN A 151 5.11 -5.99 -10.08
C ASN A 151 4.84 -6.83 -11.35
N GLN A 152 4.04 -7.91 -11.25
CA GLN A 152 3.48 -8.61 -12.41
C GLN A 152 2.36 -7.78 -13.04
#